data_AF-A0A1Y4H8U7-F1
#
_entry.id   AF-A0A1Y4H8U7-F1
#
_cell.length_a   1.000
_cell.length_b   1.000
_cell.length_c   1.000
_cell.angle_alpha   90.00
_cell.angle_beta   90.00
_cell.angle_gamma   90.00
#
_symmetry.space_group_name_H-M   'P 1'
#
loop_
_entity.id
_entity.type
_entity.pdbx_description
1 polymer ?
#
loop_
_entity_poly.entity_id
_entity_poly.type
_entity_poly.pdbx_seq_one_letter_code
_entity_poly.pdbx_strand_id
1 'polypeptide(L)'
;YFFLKGLDTVRDGGIVAFITSQGVLDTEGNGGTRYMMMRQADLVSAIRLPNNLFTENANTEVGCDLIILQKNEGKEELSEEDKRLGDVVKNNHTGISTNGYFFDHPEYIIHTEAKRDTDPYGKPAMVYTHSGGVEGIATDLYRILSADLSARLDLERYNGVKAEKRETQTIFVQPQVQEVQQPKVEIEEKTVQPNAEAVKSAPQVVETKRHEAPVMDLYDLFGYTQEERRLAERGLKPERKKGAKSKRRKPVQPS
;
A
#
# COMPACT_ATOMS: atom_id res chain seq x y z
N TYR A 1 16.53 -0.25 4.63
CA TYR A 1 17.14 0.10 3.32
C TYR A 1 16.16 -0.05 2.18
N PHE A 2 15.71 -1.27 1.82
CA PHE A 2 14.85 -1.48 0.64
C PHE A 2 13.54 -0.69 0.65
N PHE A 3 12.89 -0.54 1.82
CA PHE A 3 11.70 0.31 1.95
C PHE A 3 11.96 1.76 1.53
N LEU A 4 12.95 2.41 2.15
CA LEU A 4 13.33 3.79 1.83
C LEU A 4 13.78 3.92 0.38
N LYS A 5 14.58 2.96 -0.11
CA LYS A 5 15.02 3.00 -1.51
C LYS A 5 13.86 2.82 -2.49
N GLY A 6 12.88 1.97 -2.17
CA GLY A 6 11.66 1.79 -2.95
C GLY A 6 10.84 3.06 -3.00
N LEU A 7 10.66 3.73 -1.86
CA LEU A 7 10.00 5.04 -1.79
C LEU A 7 10.75 6.11 -2.61
N ASP A 8 12.07 6.14 -2.57
CA ASP A 8 12.87 7.05 -3.39
C ASP A 8 12.69 6.80 -4.90
N THR A 9 12.41 5.56 -5.31
CA THR A 9 12.30 5.19 -6.73
C THR A 9 10.95 5.45 -7.37
N VAL A 10 9.89 5.61 -6.56
CA VAL A 10 8.55 5.90 -7.09
C VAL A 10 8.29 7.41 -7.11
N ARG A 11 7.47 7.86 -8.06
CA ARG A 11 6.98 9.24 -8.10
C ARG A 11 6.07 9.52 -6.89
N ASP A 12 5.84 10.80 -6.59
CA ASP A 12 4.83 11.18 -5.60
C ASP A 12 3.46 10.56 -5.96
N GLY A 13 2.77 10.06 -4.93
CA GLY A 13 1.55 9.24 -5.07
C GLY A 13 1.76 7.81 -5.53
N GLY A 14 2.99 7.41 -5.89
CA GLY A 14 3.31 6.04 -6.28
C GLY A 14 3.19 5.05 -5.11
N ILE A 15 2.89 3.79 -5.42
CA ILE A 15 2.65 2.75 -4.43
C ILE A 15 3.86 1.81 -4.39
N VAL A 16 4.27 1.42 -3.19
CA VAL A 16 5.23 0.33 -2.95
C VAL A 16 4.59 -0.72 -2.04
N ALA A 17 4.78 -1.98 -2.36
CA ALA A 17 4.30 -3.10 -1.56
C ALA A 17 5.45 -4.07 -1.30
N PHE A 18 5.58 -4.51 -0.04
CA PHE A 18 6.65 -5.40 0.40
C PHE A 18 6.08 -6.55 1.22
N ILE A 19 6.52 -7.76 0.92
CA ILE A 19 6.44 -8.89 1.86
C ILE A 19 7.78 -8.97 2.58
N THR A 20 7.77 -8.91 3.90
CA THR A 20 8.98 -8.87 4.72
C THR A 20 8.85 -9.72 5.98
N SER A 21 9.98 -10.03 6.64
CA SER A 21 9.91 -10.74 7.91
C SER A 21 9.32 -9.84 9.00
N GLN A 22 8.63 -10.45 9.97
CA GLN A 22 8.03 -9.74 11.12
C GLN A 22 9.05 -8.90 11.89
N GLY A 23 10.33 -9.29 11.87
CA GLY A 23 11.41 -8.54 12.51
C GLY A 23 11.57 -7.10 12.02
N VAL A 24 11.10 -6.74 10.82
CA VAL A 24 11.10 -5.34 10.36
C VAL A 24 10.21 -4.46 11.25
N LEU A 25 9.01 -4.94 11.57
CA LEU A 25 8.04 -4.21 12.39
C LEU A 25 8.23 -4.44 13.89
N ASP A 26 8.64 -5.63 14.32
CA ASP A 26 8.68 -6.01 15.75
C ASP A 26 10.01 -5.68 16.44
N THR A 27 11.10 -5.45 15.70
CA THR A 27 12.40 -5.12 16.32
C THR A 27 12.44 -3.64 16.72
N GLU A 28 12.68 -3.36 18.00
CA GLU A 28 12.82 -1.98 18.53
C GLU A 28 13.89 -1.17 17.79
N GLY A 29 15.05 -1.78 17.52
CA GLY A 29 16.16 -1.13 16.82
C GLY A 29 15.83 -0.63 15.39
N ASN A 30 14.74 -1.11 14.78
CA ASN A 30 14.31 -0.65 13.47
C ASN A 30 13.43 0.61 13.50
N GLY A 31 13.10 1.15 14.69
CA GLY A 31 12.19 2.30 14.86
C GLY A 31 12.55 3.53 14.03
N GLY A 32 13.84 3.87 13.94
CA GLY A 32 14.29 4.98 13.09
C GLY A 32 14.02 4.77 11.60
N THR A 33 14.11 3.54 11.11
CA THR A 33 13.78 3.22 9.70
C THR A 33 12.28 3.34 9.47
N ARG A 34 11.45 2.81 10.38
CA ARG A 34 9.98 2.91 10.28
C ARG A 34 9.50 4.35 10.34
N TYR A 35 10.08 5.16 11.23
CA TYR A 35 9.82 6.58 11.29
C TYR A 35 10.12 7.29 9.95
N MET A 36 11.27 7.00 9.34
CA MET A 36 11.60 7.59 8.04
C MET A 36 10.67 7.13 6.92
N MET A 37 10.21 5.87 6.95
CA MET A 37 9.20 5.38 6.01
C MET A 37 7.89 6.16 6.15
N MET A 38 7.39 6.34 7.37
CA MET A 38 6.12 7.04 7.63
C MET A 38 6.19 8.53 7.38
N ARG A 39 7.39 9.14 7.41
CA ARG A 39 7.56 10.56 7.04
C ARG A 39 7.49 10.82 5.55
N GLN A 40 7.70 9.81 4.71
CA GLN A 40 7.78 9.94 3.25
C GLN A 40 6.59 9.30 2.54
N ALA A 41 5.69 8.66 3.30
CA ALA A 41 4.61 7.88 2.75
C ALA A 41 3.44 7.77 3.73
N ASP A 42 2.26 7.57 3.18
CA ASP A 42 1.05 7.19 3.91
C ASP A 42 0.95 5.66 3.95
N LEU A 43 0.57 5.15 5.11
CA LEU A 43 0.27 3.73 5.29
C LEU A 43 -1.05 3.40 4.60
N VAL A 44 -0.99 2.56 3.56
CA VAL A 44 -2.20 2.08 2.87
C VAL A 44 -2.69 0.79 3.50
N SER A 45 -1.78 -0.13 3.82
CA SER A 45 -2.11 -1.40 4.49
C SER A 45 -0.88 -2.00 5.17
N ALA A 46 -1.07 -2.60 6.35
CA ALA A 46 -0.08 -3.45 7.00
C ALA A 46 -0.79 -4.69 7.53
N ILE A 47 -0.43 -5.88 7.03
CA ILE A 47 -1.11 -7.14 7.33
C ILE A 47 -0.07 -8.17 7.73
N ARG A 48 -0.27 -8.81 8.87
CA ARG A 48 0.55 -9.93 9.31
C ARG A 48 -0.01 -11.23 8.77
N LEU A 49 0.81 -11.93 8.00
CA LEU A 49 0.48 -13.20 7.39
C LEU A 49 0.85 -14.37 8.32
N PRO A 50 0.13 -15.50 8.25
CA PRO A 50 0.35 -16.62 9.15
C PRO A 50 1.70 -17.31 8.85
N ASN A 51 2.30 -17.88 9.89
CA ASN A 51 3.59 -18.58 9.83
C ASN A 51 3.57 -19.77 8.86
N ASN A 52 2.41 -20.41 8.65
CA ASN A 52 2.28 -21.54 7.74
C ASN A 52 2.05 -21.15 6.27
N LEU A 53 2.16 -19.86 5.91
CA LEU A 53 1.99 -19.40 4.53
C LEU A 53 2.96 -20.07 3.55
N PHE A 54 4.21 -20.29 3.98
CA PHE A 54 5.27 -20.82 3.12
C PHE A 54 5.61 -22.29 3.39
N THR A 55 4.82 -22.99 4.20
CA THR A 55 5.10 -24.38 4.57
C THR A 55 5.05 -25.30 3.36
N GLU A 56 4.02 -25.21 2.52
CA GLU A 56 3.85 -26.11 1.37
C GLU A 56 4.89 -25.88 0.26
N ASN A 57 5.24 -24.62 -0.02
CA ASN A 57 6.11 -24.28 -1.15
C ASN A 57 7.60 -24.13 -0.80
N ALA A 58 7.91 -23.74 0.44
CA ALA A 58 9.28 -23.45 0.86
C ALA A 58 9.75 -24.26 2.08
N ASN A 59 8.85 -25.03 2.70
CA ASN A 59 9.12 -25.80 3.92
C ASN A 59 9.70 -24.92 5.05
N THR A 60 9.12 -23.74 5.23
CA THR A 60 9.51 -22.77 6.26
C THR A 60 8.29 -22.21 6.98
N GLU A 61 8.36 -22.15 8.31
CA GLU A 61 7.29 -21.62 9.17
C GLU A 61 7.65 -20.23 9.72
N VAL A 62 7.89 -19.29 8.81
CA VAL A 62 8.33 -17.93 9.16
C VAL A 62 7.18 -16.96 8.98
N GLY A 63 6.82 -16.25 10.05
CA GLY A 63 5.86 -15.17 10.01
C GLY A 63 6.38 -14.01 9.17
N CYS A 64 5.51 -13.45 8.33
CA CYS A 64 5.83 -12.32 7.46
C CYS A 64 4.72 -11.27 7.50
N ASP A 65 5.07 -10.06 7.11
CA ASP A 65 4.16 -8.92 7.04
C ASP A 65 4.10 -8.42 5.58
N LEU A 66 2.90 -8.14 5.09
CA LEU A 66 2.65 -7.38 3.88
C LEU A 66 2.47 -5.91 4.26
N ILE A 67 3.29 -5.03 3.70
CA ILE A 67 3.23 -3.59 3.96
C ILE A 67 3.09 -2.86 2.63
N ILE A 68 2.03 -2.06 2.51
CA ILE A 68 1.71 -1.23 1.34
C ILE A 68 1.76 0.23 1.75
N LEU A 69 2.59 1.01 1.08
CA LEU A 69 2.79 2.42 1.32
C LEU A 69 2.54 3.22 0.05
N GLN A 70 1.94 4.39 0.19
CA GLN A 70 1.80 5.37 -0.89
C GLN A 70 2.71 6.55 -0.62
N LYS A 71 3.63 6.86 -1.54
CA LYS A 71 4.56 7.98 -1.40
C LYS A 71 3.80 9.30 -1.27
N ASN A 72 4.22 10.10 -0.29
CA ASN A 72 3.69 11.41 0.02
C ASN A 72 4.86 12.35 0.36
N GLU A 73 5.38 13.07 -0.62
CA GLU A 73 6.48 14.03 -0.44
C GLU A 73 6.06 15.27 0.38
N GLY A 74 4.76 15.57 0.41
CA GLY A 74 4.18 16.70 1.13
C GLY A 74 3.69 16.38 2.54
N LYS A 75 4.11 15.24 3.12
CA LYS A 75 3.65 14.83 4.45
C LYS A 75 4.26 15.71 5.55
N GLU A 76 3.42 16.53 6.15
CA GLU A 76 3.84 17.47 7.20
C GLU A 76 3.86 16.80 8.58
N GLU A 77 2.86 15.97 8.89
CA GLU A 77 2.71 15.31 10.19
C GLU A 77 2.47 13.80 10.05
N LEU A 78 2.83 13.07 11.11
CA LEU A 78 2.51 11.66 11.23
C LEU A 78 1.12 11.49 11.84
N SER A 79 0.28 10.68 11.20
CA SER A 79 -0.98 10.24 11.77
C SER A 79 -0.75 9.36 13.00
N GLU A 80 -1.81 9.08 13.76
CA GLU A 80 -1.73 8.13 14.87
C GLU A 80 -1.33 6.72 14.37
N GLU A 81 -1.87 6.26 13.24
CA GLU A 81 -1.48 4.97 12.65
C GLU A 81 0.01 4.91 12.29
N ASP A 82 0.55 5.99 11.72
CA ASP A 82 1.98 6.10 11.39
C ASP A 82 2.86 5.97 12.65
N LYS A 83 2.45 6.63 13.74
CA LYS A 83 3.16 6.56 15.02
C LYS A 83 3.11 5.15 15.59
N ARG A 84 1.95 4.49 15.52
CA ARG A 84 1.78 3.10 15.98
C ARG A 84 2.60 2.11 15.16
N LEU A 85 2.71 2.29 13.84
CA LEU A 85 3.59 1.49 12.99
C LEU A 85 5.08 1.74 13.32
N GLY A 86 5.43 2.97 13.72
CA GLY A 86 6.76 3.32 14.21
C GLY A 86 7.14 2.66 15.54
N ASP A 87 6.17 2.31 16.37
CA ASP A 87 6.35 1.88 17.75
C ASP A 87 6.45 0.36 17.93
N VAL A 88 7.03 -0.09 19.04
CA VAL A 88 7.05 -1.49 19.48
C VAL A 88 6.60 -1.55 20.93
N VAL A 89 5.59 -2.39 21.18
CA VAL A 89 4.98 -2.56 22.48
C VAL A 89 5.28 -3.95 23.01
N LYS A 90 5.60 -4.05 24.29
CA LYS A 90 5.72 -5.33 24.99
C LYS A 90 4.37 -5.72 25.59
N ASN A 91 3.82 -6.85 25.16
CA ASN A 91 2.58 -7.35 25.70
C ASN A 91 2.78 -7.84 27.14
N ASN A 92 2.04 -7.27 28.09
CA ASN A 92 2.18 -7.58 29.51
C ASN A 92 1.77 -9.02 29.88
N HIS A 93 0.88 -9.64 29.11
CA HIS A 93 0.41 -10.99 29.37
C HIS A 93 1.37 -12.05 28.79
N THR A 94 1.87 -11.82 27.57
CA THR A 94 2.74 -12.81 26.89
C THR A 94 4.23 -12.55 27.12
N GLY A 95 4.60 -11.32 27.50
CA GLY A 95 5.99 -10.87 27.61
C GLY A 95 6.69 -10.68 26.26
N ILE A 96 5.97 -10.80 25.14
CA ILE A 96 6.49 -10.75 23.78
C ILE A 96 6.33 -9.32 23.23
N SER A 97 7.39 -8.81 22.60
CA SER A 97 7.35 -7.53 21.90
C SER A 97 6.71 -7.71 20.52
N THR A 98 5.85 -6.77 20.14
CA THR A 98 5.18 -6.72 18.84
C THR A 98 5.05 -5.27 18.40
N ASN A 99 4.93 -5.02 17.10
CA ASN A 99 4.67 -3.69 16.59
C ASN A 99 3.39 -3.07 17.18
N GLY A 100 3.42 -1.76 17.46
CA GLY A 100 2.30 -1.04 18.05
C GLY A 100 1.04 -1.06 17.19
N TYR A 101 1.19 -1.05 15.86
CA TYR A 101 0.06 -1.15 14.93
C TYR A 101 -0.69 -2.47 15.11
N PHE A 102 0.01 -3.61 15.07
CA PHE A 102 -0.63 -4.93 15.24
C PHE A 102 -1.11 -5.19 16.67
N PHE A 103 -0.54 -4.51 17.66
CA PHE A 103 -1.05 -4.57 19.03
C PHE A 103 -2.44 -3.94 19.13
N ASP A 104 -2.65 -2.79 18.47
CA ASP A 104 -3.92 -2.08 18.46
C ASP A 104 -4.93 -2.67 17.47
N HIS A 105 -4.41 -3.29 16.40
CA HIS A 105 -5.18 -3.82 15.28
C HIS A 105 -4.95 -5.34 15.09
N PRO A 106 -5.36 -6.18 16.06
CA PRO A 106 -5.21 -7.63 15.94
C PRO A 106 -5.99 -8.22 14.75
N GLU A 107 -7.03 -7.53 14.26
CA GLU A 107 -7.81 -7.91 13.08
C GLU A 107 -7.01 -7.88 11.76
N TYR A 108 -5.82 -7.27 11.76
CA TYR A 108 -4.87 -7.26 10.64
C TYR A 108 -3.84 -8.41 10.71
N ILE A 109 -4.00 -9.32 11.68
CA ILE A 109 -3.22 -10.56 11.77
C ILE A 109 -4.09 -11.69 11.23
N ILE A 110 -3.75 -12.21 10.05
CA ILE A 110 -4.51 -13.31 9.43
C ILE A 110 -4.14 -14.62 10.12
N HIS A 111 -5.09 -15.18 10.87
CA HIS A 111 -4.93 -16.47 11.53
C HIS A 111 -6.28 -17.10 11.91
N THR A 112 -6.29 -18.43 12.04
CA THR A 112 -7.37 -19.19 12.71
C THR A 112 -6.97 -19.60 14.12
N GLU A 113 -5.67 -19.74 14.37
CA GLU A 113 -5.11 -20.12 15.67
C GLU A 113 -3.88 -19.26 15.97
N ALA A 114 -3.72 -18.89 17.24
CA ALA A 114 -2.57 -18.15 17.74
C ALA A 114 -2.07 -18.84 19.00
N LYS A 115 -0.77 -19.13 19.05
CA LYS A 115 -0.12 -19.75 20.21
C LYS A 115 1.19 -19.07 20.55
N ARG A 116 1.58 -19.16 21.81
CA ARG A 116 2.92 -18.76 22.26
C ARG A 116 3.89 -19.89 21.98
N ASP A 117 4.96 -19.58 21.28
CA ASP A 117 6.03 -20.53 20.94
C ASP A 117 7.35 -19.75 20.78
N THR A 118 8.23 -20.19 19.89
CA THR A 118 9.49 -19.54 19.57
C THR A 118 9.61 -19.14 18.10
N ASP A 119 10.35 -18.06 17.84
CA ASP A 119 10.77 -17.70 16.49
C ASP A 119 11.86 -18.66 15.96
N PRO A 120 12.26 -18.57 14.68
CA PRO A 120 13.33 -19.40 14.12
C PRO A 120 14.71 -19.28 14.82
N TYR A 121 14.87 -18.31 15.73
CA TYR A 121 16.10 -18.07 16.50
C TYR A 121 15.95 -18.47 17.98
N GLY A 122 14.85 -19.11 18.37
CA GLY A 122 14.58 -19.59 19.72
C GLY A 122 14.08 -18.53 20.70
N LYS A 123 13.72 -17.32 20.24
CA LYS A 123 13.16 -16.27 21.10
C LYS A 123 11.66 -16.45 21.25
N PRO A 124 11.06 -16.14 22.41
CA PRO A 124 9.61 -16.20 22.58
C PRO A 124 8.88 -15.34 21.53
N ALA A 125 7.91 -15.93 20.83
CA ALA A 125 7.12 -15.27 19.79
C ALA A 125 5.68 -15.80 19.77
N MET A 126 4.77 -15.01 19.20
CA MET A 126 3.44 -15.49 18.85
C MET A 126 3.51 -16.16 17.48
N VAL A 127 3.05 -17.39 17.39
CA VAL A 127 2.93 -18.15 16.15
C VAL A 127 1.47 -18.16 15.74
N TYR A 128 1.23 -17.68 14.53
CA TYR A 128 -0.09 -17.55 13.93
C TYR A 128 -0.23 -18.58 12.81
N THR A 129 -1.26 -19.40 12.85
CA THR A 129 -1.53 -20.42 11.82
C THR A 129 -2.91 -20.25 11.25
N HIS A 130 -3.08 -20.63 9.98
CA HIS A 130 -4.36 -20.57 9.29
C HIS A 130 -4.72 -21.95 8.73
N SER A 131 -5.82 -22.53 9.21
CA SER A 131 -6.27 -23.89 8.84
C SER A 131 -6.94 -23.98 7.47
N GLY A 132 -7.39 -22.86 6.91
CA GLY A 132 -8.03 -22.79 5.59
C GLY A 132 -7.08 -22.88 4.39
N GLY A 133 -5.79 -23.17 4.62
CA GLY A 133 -4.77 -23.22 3.56
C GLY A 133 -4.62 -21.90 2.80
N VAL A 134 -4.03 -21.97 1.59
CA VAL A 134 -3.79 -20.79 0.74
C VAL A 134 -5.09 -20.07 0.37
N GLU A 135 -6.16 -20.81 0.05
CA GLU A 135 -7.46 -20.23 -0.32
C GLU A 135 -8.09 -19.43 0.83
N GLY A 136 -8.04 -19.95 2.06
CA GLY A 136 -8.54 -19.25 3.24
C GLY A 136 -7.73 -17.99 3.53
N ILE A 137 -6.39 -18.08 3.47
CA ILE A 137 -5.50 -16.93 3.64
C ILE A 137 -5.78 -15.85 2.57
N ALA A 138 -5.94 -16.26 1.32
CA ALA A 138 -6.23 -15.35 0.22
C ALA A 138 -7.58 -14.65 0.40
N THR A 139 -8.60 -15.36 0.90
CA THR A 139 -9.92 -14.80 1.17
C THR A 139 -9.85 -13.70 2.24
N ASP A 140 -9.16 -13.96 3.35
CA ASP A 140 -8.99 -12.97 4.41
C ASP A 140 -8.14 -11.78 3.96
N LEU A 141 -7.06 -12.06 3.23
CA LEU A 141 -6.19 -11.03 2.67
C LEU A 141 -6.97 -10.12 1.71
N TYR A 142 -7.77 -10.70 0.82
CA TYR A 142 -8.61 -9.96 -0.13
C TYR A 142 -9.60 -9.06 0.59
N ARG A 143 -10.25 -9.57 1.64
CA ARG A 143 -11.19 -8.80 2.47
C ARG A 143 -10.54 -7.58 3.09
N ILE A 144 -9.38 -7.75 3.72
CA ILE A 144 -8.66 -6.64 4.38
C ILE A 144 -8.16 -5.64 3.33
N LEU A 145 -7.46 -6.10 2.30
CA LEU A 145 -6.91 -5.22 1.26
C LEU A 145 -7.99 -4.44 0.52
N SER A 146 -9.15 -5.04 0.25
CA SER A 146 -10.26 -4.34 -0.42
C SER A 146 -10.78 -3.18 0.44
N ALA A 147 -10.93 -3.39 1.75
CA ALA A 147 -11.34 -2.35 2.67
C ALA A 147 -10.29 -1.24 2.77
N ASP A 148 -9.03 -1.63 2.96
CA ASP A 148 -7.89 -0.70 3.08
C ASP A 148 -7.70 0.18 1.87
N LEU A 149 -7.65 -0.42 0.67
CA LEU A 149 -7.47 0.33 -0.56
C LEU A 149 -8.63 1.29 -0.79
N SER A 150 -9.85 0.89 -0.45
CA SER A 150 -11.01 1.80 -0.58
C SER A 150 -10.98 2.98 0.39
N ALA A 151 -10.41 2.78 1.60
CA ALA A 151 -10.42 3.77 2.67
C ALA A 151 -9.19 4.68 2.67
N ARG A 152 -8.02 4.15 2.30
CA ARG A 152 -6.71 4.79 2.53
C ARG A 152 -5.93 5.10 1.26
N LEU A 153 -6.26 4.52 0.10
CA LEU A 153 -5.55 4.84 -1.13
C LEU A 153 -6.02 6.18 -1.73
N ASP A 154 -5.12 7.15 -1.80
CA ASP A 154 -5.37 8.44 -2.45
C ASP A 154 -5.23 8.29 -3.97
N LEU A 155 -6.36 8.07 -4.65
CA LEU A 155 -6.39 7.91 -6.10
C LEU A 155 -6.08 9.21 -6.87
N GLU A 156 -6.35 10.39 -6.30
CA GLU A 156 -6.04 11.66 -6.96
C GLU A 156 -4.53 11.85 -7.03
N ARG A 157 -3.85 11.67 -5.90
CA ARG A 157 -2.39 11.68 -5.82
C ARG A 157 -1.77 10.56 -6.64
N TYR A 158 -2.35 9.35 -6.59
CA TYR A 158 -1.90 8.27 -7.46
C TYR A 158 -2.00 8.65 -8.94
N ASN A 159 -3.05 9.33 -9.38
CA ASN A 159 -3.19 9.75 -10.78
C ASN A 159 -2.40 11.02 -11.13
N GLY A 160 -1.69 11.63 -10.18
CA GLY A 160 -0.92 12.85 -10.39
C GLY A 160 -1.77 14.11 -10.52
N VAL A 161 -3.03 14.05 -10.06
CA VAL A 161 -3.87 15.23 -9.92
C VAL A 161 -3.33 16.00 -8.72
N LYS A 162 -2.59 17.07 -8.97
CA LYS A 162 -2.19 17.98 -7.90
C LYS A 162 -3.47 18.61 -7.36
N ALA A 163 -3.74 18.42 -6.07
CA ALA A 163 -4.71 19.25 -5.37
C ALA A 163 -4.21 20.70 -5.45
N GLU A 164 -4.70 21.46 -6.44
CA GLU A 164 -4.55 22.91 -6.41
C GLU A 164 -5.21 23.36 -5.12
N LYS A 165 -4.40 23.90 -4.19
CA LYS A 165 -4.92 24.63 -3.03
C LYS A 165 -5.86 25.69 -3.59
N ARG A 166 -7.18 25.43 -3.54
CA ARG A 166 -8.18 26.46 -3.72
C ARG A 166 -8.02 27.39 -2.53
N GLU A 167 -7.20 28.42 -2.72
CA GLU A 167 -7.30 29.64 -1.94
C GLU A 167 -8.72 30.14 -2.12
N THR A 168 -9.58 29.77 -1.16
CA THR A 168 -10.91 30.33 -1.09
C THR A 168 -10.69 31.76 -0.64
N GLN A 169 -10.52 32.68 -1.59
CA GLN A 169 -10.65 34.11 -1.32
C GLN A 169 -12.09 34.31 -0.86
N THR A 170 -12.32 34.31 0.44
CA THR A 170 -13.55 34.77 1.06
C THR A 170 -13.73 36.24 0.70
N ILE A 171 -14.52 36.50 -0.34
CA ILE A 171 -15.08 37.82 -0.60
C ILE A 171 -16.09 38.07 0.53
N PHE A 172 -15.73 38.93 1.48
CA PHE A 172 -16.69 39.49 2.43
C PHE A 172 -17.65 40.41 1.66
N VAL A 173 -18.84 39.90 1.33
CA VAL A 173 -19.95 40.76 0.86
C VAL A 173 -20.66 41.29 2.11
N GLN A 174 -20.50 42.58 2.40
CA GLN A 174 -21.33 43.26 3.40
C GLN A 174 -22.78 43.33 2.89
N PRO A 175 -23.80 42.96 3.68
CA PRO A 175 -25.18 43.10 3.25
C PRO A 175 -25.60 44.58 3.34
N GLN A 176 -25.67 45.26 2.19
CA GLN A 176 -26.42 46.50 2.04
C GLN A 176 -27.90 46.12 1.85
N VAL A 177 -28.72 46.39 2.86
CA VAL A 177 -30.17 46.16 2.82
C VAL A 177 -30.79 47.26 1.96
N GLN A 178 -31.29 46.90 0.79
CA GLN A 178 -32.12 47.79 -0.04
C GLN A 178 -33.54 47.23 -0.02
N GLU A 179 -34.45 47.95 0.66
CA GLU A 179 -35.89 47.70 0.59
C GLU A 179 -36.37 47.90 -0.85
N VAL A 180 -36.90 46.84 -1.46
CA VAL A 180 -37.62 46.93 -2.73
C VAL A 180 -39.03 46.40 -2.53
N GLN A 181 -39.98 47.32 -2.71
CA GLN A 181 -41.42 47.13 -2.62
C GLN A 181 -41.91 46.05 -3.60
N GLN A 182 -42.83 45.21 -3.14
CA GLN A 182 -43.60 44.29 -3.96
C GLN A 182 -44.52 45.05 -4.92
N PRO A 183 -44.71 44.51 -6.14
CA PRO A 183 -46.05 44.48 -6.71
C PRO A 183 -46.48 43.06 -7.07
N LYS A 184 -47.77 42.82 -6.79
CA LYS A 184 -48.58 41.64 -7.06
C LYS A 184 -49.19 41.75 -8.46
N VAL A 185 -49.01 40.76 -9.34
CA VAL A 185 -49.96 40.47 -10.44
C VAL A 185 -49.96 38.97 -10.77
N GLU A 186 -51.16 38.39 -10.83
CA GLU A 186 -51.48 37.00 -11.17
C GLU A 186 -51.42 36.68 -12.69
N ILE A 187 -50.88 35.49 -12.98
CA ILE A 187 -51.29 34.43 -13.93
C ILE A 187 -51.44 34.77 -15.42
N GLU A 188 -50.61 34.13 -16.25
CA GLU A 188 -51.10 33.41 -17.45
C GLU A 188 -50.17 32.22 -17.79
N GLU A 189 -50.76 31.04 -17.80
CA GLU A 189 -50.16 29.75 -18.10
C GLU A 189 -50.11 29.56 -19.63
N LYS A 190 -48.92 29.48 -20.23
CA LYS A 190 -48.74 29.03 -21.61
C LYS A 190 -47.67 27.95 -21.70
N THR A 191 -48.16 26.75 -21.96
CA THR A 191 -47.48 25.52 -22.35
C THR A 191 -46.82 25.67 -23.72
N VAL A 192 -45.51 25.40 -23.84
CA VAL A 192 -44.89 24.97 -25.12
C VAL A 192 -43.70 24.04 -24.82
N GLN A 193 -43.77 22.82 -25.33
CA GLN A 193 -42.72 21.80 -25.37
C GLN A 193 -41.61 22.18 -26.38
N PRO A 194 -40.39 21.64 -26.24
CA PRO A 194 -39.57 21.38 -27.42
C PRO A 194 -39.26 19.88 -27.57
N ASN A 195 -39.94 19.33 -28.58
CA ASN A 195 -39.49 18.43 -29.63
C ASN A 195 -38.18 17.64 -29.42
N ALA A 196 -38.32 16.32 -29.51
CA ALA A 196 -37.25 15.36 -29.68
C ALA A 196 -36.85 15.27 -31.16
N GLU A 197 -35.56 15.42 -31.46
CA GLU A 197 -34.98 14.91 -32.69
C GLU A 197 -33.94 13.83 -32.37
N ALA A 198 -34.23 12.64 -32.86
CA ALA A 198 -33.37 11.48 -32.82
C ALA A 198 -32.36 11.53 -33.96
N VAL A 199 -31.07 11.39 -33.64
CA VAL A 199 -30.05 10.95 -34.61
C VAL A 199 -29.38 9.70 -34.06
N LYS A 200 -29.61 8.60 -34.78
CA LYS A 200 -28.99 7.29 -34.57
C LYS A 200 -27.51 7.34 -34.98
N SER A 201 -26.62 6.84 -34.16
CA SER A 201 -25.31 6.33 -34.60
C SER A 201 -24.88 5.13 -33.73
N ALA A 202 -24.44 4.08 -34.41
CA ALA A 202 -24.07 2.77 -33.86
C ALA A 202 -22.74 2.81 -33.08
N PRO A 203 -22.47 1.84 -32.18
CA PRO A 203 -21.28 1.88 -31.34
C PRO A 203 -20.02 1.47 -32.12
N GLN A 204 -19.05 2.38 -32.21
CA GLN A 204 -17.68 2.02 -32.58
C GLN A 204 -16.89 1.66 -31.32
N VAL A 205 -16.40 0.42 -31.30
CA VAL A 205 -15.46 -0.09 -30.29
C VAL A 205 -14.10 0.57 -30.54
N VAL A 206 -13.66 1.43 -29.62
CA VAL A 206 -12.30 1.98 -29.61
C VAL A 206 -11.47 1.14 -28.63
N GLU A 207 -10.67 0.23 -29.17
CA GLU A 207 -9.58 -0.41 -28.46
C GLU A 207 -8.57 0.66 -28.00
N THR A 208 -8.64 1.02 -26.72
CA THR A 208 -7.59 1.80 -26.07
C THR A 208 -6.49 0.85 -25.63
N LYS A 209 -5.41 0.78 -26.42
CA LYS A 209 -4.13 0.26 -25.93
C LYS A 209 -3.71 1.12 -24.74
N ARG A 210 -3.94 0.63 -23.52
CA ARG A 210 -3.36 1.20 -22.30
C ARG A 210 -1.84 1.07 -22.42
N HIS A 211 -1.12 2.19 -22.37
CA HIS A 211 0.30 2.17 -22.08
C HIS A 211 0.46 1.81 -20.60
N GLU A 212 0.69 0.52 -20.31
CA GLU A 212 1.19 0.11 -19.00
C GLU A 212 2.60 0.67 -18.81
N ALA A 213 2.77 1.49 -17.79
CA ALA A 213 4.11 1.89 -17.34
C ALA A 213 4.88 0.63 -16.93
N PRO A 214 6.20 0.55 -17.21
CA PRO A 214 6.98 -0.63 -16.87
C PRO A 214 7.01 -0.80 -15.36
N VAL A 215 6.25 -1.76 -14.85
CA VAL A 215 6.37 -2.24 -13.47
C VAL A 215 7.69 -3.01 -13.40
N MET A 216 8.68 -2.48 -12.69
CA MET A 216 9.89 -3.25 -12.42
C MET A 216 9.55 -4.40 -11.47
N ASP A 217 9.84 -5.62 -11.89
CA ASP A 217 9.69 -6.81 -11.06
C ASP A 217 10.89 -6.96 -10.10
N LEU A 218 10.78 -7.84 -9.10
CA LEU A 218 11.88 -8.10 -8.17
C LEU A 218 13.15 -8.60 -8.89
N TYR A 219 13.01 -9.20 -10.08
CA TYR A 219 14.12 -9.75 -10.85
C TYR A 219 14.91 -8.68 -11.62
N ASP A 220 14.25 -7.61 -12.07
CA ASP A 220 14.84 -6.41 -12.65
C ASP A 220 15.78 -5.74 -11.65
N LEU A 221 15.38 -5.68 -10.38
CA LEU A 221 16.15 -5.07 -9.30
C LEU A 221 17.49 -5.78 -9.03
N PHE A 222 17.55 -7.11 -9.23
CA PHE A 222 18.76 -7.91 -9.03
C PHE A 222 19.52 -8.22 -10.33
N GLY A 223 19.07 -7.70 -11.48
CA GLY A 223 19.73 -7.90 -12.77
C GLY A 223 19.63 -9.34 -13.29
N TYR A 224 18.57 -10.06 -12.94
CA TYR A 224 18.35 -11.44 -13.40
C TYR A 224 18.08 -11.47 -14.90
N THR A 225 18.75 -12.38 -15.59
CA THR A 225 18.47 -12.71 -17.00
C THR A 225 17.11 -13.40 -17.13
N GLN A 226 16.49 -13.35 -18.31
CA GLN A 226 15.17 -13.99 -18.52
C GLN A 226 15.17 -15.50 -18.21
N GLU A 227 16.30 -16.18 -18.38
CA GLU A 227 16.43 -17.60 -18.02
C GLU A 227 16.41 -17.80 -16.50
N GLU A 228 17.09 -16.94 -15.74
CA GLU A 228 17.09 -17.00 -14.28
C GLU A 228 15.71 -16.66 -13.69
N ARG A 229 14.92 -15.80 -14.36
CA ARG A 229 13.51 -15.53 -14.00
C ARG A 229 12.65 -16.77 -14.13
N ARG A 230 12.71 -17.44 -15.29
CA ARG A 230 11.94 -18.68 -15.54
C ARG A 230 12.29 -19.81 -14.57
N LEU A 231 13.56 -19.89 -14.16
CA LEU A 231 13.99 -20.86 -13.15
C LEU A 231 13.43 -20.50 -11.77
N ALA A 232 13.52 -19.22 -11.36
CA ALA A 232 13.00 -18.74 -10.09
C ALA A 232 11.47 -18.89 -9.98
N GLU A 233 10.71 -18.55 -11.03
CA GLU A 233 9.26 -18.76 -11.11
C GLU A 233 8.84 -20.23 -10.97
N ARG A 234 9.73 -21.16 -11.35
CA ARG A 234 9.52 -22.61 -11.22
C ARG A 234 10.08 -23.18 -9.92
N GLY A 235 10.55 -22.34 -9.00
CA GLY A 235 11.17 -22.76 -7.73
C GLY A 235 12.54 -23.44 -7.88
N LEU A 236 13.17 -23.31 -9.04
CA LEU A 236 14.46 -23.95 -9.36
C LEU A 236 15.60 -22.94 -9.18
N LYS A 237 16.69 -23.36 -8.52
CA LYS A 237 17.89 -22.53 -8.36
C LYS A 237 18.79 -22.64 -9.60
N PRO A 238 19.37 -21.55 -10.11
CA PRO A 238 20.38 -21.64 -11.16
C PRO A 238 21.61 -22.39 -10.65
N GLU A 239 22.13 -23.33 -11.44
CA GLU A 239 23.39 -24.01 -11.12
C GLU A 239 24.56 -23.01 -11.18
N ARG A 240 24.99 -22.51 -10.03
CA ARG A 240 26.26 -21.79 -9.93
C ARG A 240 27.40 -22.79 -10.04
N LYS A 241 28.01 -22.92 -11.23
CA LYS A 241 29.33 -23.54 -11.38
C LYS A 241 30.32 -22.83 -10.45
N LYS A 242 30.90 -23.59 -9.50
CA LYS A 242 31.99 -23.13 -8.64
C LYS A 242 33.19 -22.77 -9.51
N GLY A 243 33.37 -21.48 -9.80
CA GLY A 243 34.61 -20.98 -10.39
C GLY A 243 34.45 -19.82 -11.38
N ALA A 244 34.03 -18.65 -10.91
CA ALA A 244 34.46 -17.36 -11.47
C ALA A 244 34.04 -16.23 -10.54
N LYS A 245 35.01 -15.55 -9.92
CA LYS A 245 34.77 -14.24 -9.28
C LYS A 245 34.35 -13.27 -10.37
N SER A 246 33.09 -12.83 -10.41
CA SER A 246 32.70 -11.71 -11.26
C SER A 246 33.37 -10.45 -10.71
N LYS A 247 34.22 -9.82 -11.54
CA LYS A 247 34.90 -8.57 -11.22
C LYS A 247 33.84 -7.49 -10.98
N ARG A 248 33.81 -6.91 -9.77
CA ARG A 248 33.12 -5.65 -9.47
C ARG A 248 33.61 -4.58 -10.47
N ARG A 249 32.73 -4.12 -11.37
CA ARG A 249 32.96 -2.87 -12.10
C ARG A 249 32.78 -1.71 -11.11
N LYS A 250 33.77 -0.81 -11.07
CA LYS A 250 33.73 0.40 -10.24
C LYS A 250 32.62 1.34 -10.76
N PRO A 251 31.92 2.07 -9.87
CA PRO A 251 30.91 3.04 -10.27
C PRO A 251 31.58 4.23 -10.98
N VAL A 252 30.99 4.64 -12.10
CA VAL A 252 31.33 5.86 -12.83
C VAL A 252 30.79 7.04 -12.02
N GLN A 253 31.66 7.99 -11.65
CA GLN A 253 31.23 9.25 -11.06
C GLN A 253 30.68 10.18 -12.14
N PRO A 254 29.58 10.91 -11.90
CA PRO A 254 29.09 11.92 -12.81
C PRO A 254 30.02 13.15 -12.80
N SER A 255 30.29 13.68 -13.99
CA SER A 255 30.86 15.02 -14.20
C SER A 255 29.74 16.05 -14.23
#